data_AF-A0A1L2YXM3-F1
#
_entry.id   AF-A0A1L2YXM3-F1
#
_cell.length_a   1.000
_cell.length_b   1.000
_cell.length_c   1.000
_cell.angle_alpha   90.00
_cell.angle_beta   90.00
_cell.angle_gamma   90.00
#
_symmetry.space_group_name_H-M   'P 1'
#
loop_
_entity.id
_entity.type
_entity.pdbx_description
1 polymer ?
#
loop_
_entity_poly.entity_id
_entity_poly.type
_entity_poly.pdbx_seq_one_letter_code
_entity_poly.pdbx_strand_id
1 'polypeptide(L)'
;EWEEKKLGEFAGKVTQKNVDKKYIETLTNSAELGIISQKDYFDKEISNIDNIKKYYVVEENDFVYNPRISNYAPFGPVNRNKLGKKGVMSPLYT
;
A
#
# COMPACT_ATOMS: atom_id res chain seq x y z
N GLU A 1 17.11 -0.38 22.89
CA GLU A 1 17.95 0.57 22.12
C GLU A 1 17.54 0.52 20.66
N TRP A 2 17.69 1.61 19.92
CA TRP A 2 17.40 1.63 18.47
C TRP A 2 18.66 1.26 17.67
N GLU A 3 18.49 0.65 16.50
CA GLU A 3 19.57 0.28 15.59
C GLU A 3 19.23 0.69 14.15
N GLU A 4 20.26 0.99 13.35
CA GLU A 4 20.13 1.25 11.92
C GLU A 4 20.36 -0.04 11.13
N LYS A 5 19.44 -0.36 10.21
CA LYS A 5 19.51 -1.56 9.36
C LYS A 5 19.13 -1.25 7.92
N LYS A 6 19.66 -2.01 6.98
CA LYS A 6 19.22 -1.93 5.58
C LYS A 6 17.83 -2.54 5.47
N LEU A 7 16.94 -1.93 4.69
CA LEU A 7 15.58 -2.45 4.49
C LEU A 7 15.55 -3.93 4.08
N GLY A 8 16.48 -4.34 3.20
CA GLY A 8 16.58 -5.72 2.74
C GLY A 8 17.03 -6.73 3.81
N GLU A 9 17.48 -6.29 4.98
CA GLU A 9 17.83 -7.17 6.10
C GLU A 9 16.60 -7.66 6.88
N PHE A 10 15.47 -6.97 6.78
CA PHE A 10 14.25 -7.31 7.53
C PHE A 10 12.96 -7.27 6.70
N ALA A 11 13.02 -6.85 5.43
CA ALA A 11 11.87 -6.82 4.53
C ALA A 11 12.21 -7.38 3.15
N GLY A 12 11.27 -8.12 2.57
CA GLY A 12 11.33 -8.62 1.19
C GLY A 12 10.34 -7.91 0.28
N LYS A 13 10.61 -7.90 -1.03
CA LYS A 13 9.66 -7.36 -2.00
C LYS A 13 8.42 -8.25 -2.08
N VAL A 14 7.25 -7.68 -1.81
CA VAL A 14 5.97 -8.33 -2.04
C VAL A 14 5.70 -8.41 -3.54
N THR A 15 5.45 -9.62 -4.04
CA THR A 15 5.16 -9.89 -5.47
C THR A 15 3.81 -10.56 -5.68
N GLN A 16 3.14 -10.98 -4.59
CA GLN A 16 1.86 -11.64 -4.65
C GLN A 16 0.78 -10.70 -5.18
N LYS A 17 0.14 -11.10 -6.29
CA LYS A 17 -1.01 -10.40 -6.88
C LYS A 17 -2.31 -11.06 -6.46
N ASN A 18 -3.38 -10.27 -6.44
CA ASN A 18 -4.74 -10.71 -6.11
C ASN A 18 -5.43 -11.45 -7.27
N VAL A 19 -4.76 -12.40 -7.92
CA VAL A 19 -5.21 -13.03 -9.18
C VAL A 19 -6.60 -13.64 -9.09
N ASP A 20 -6.94 -14.26 -7.96
CA ASP A 20 -8.24 -14.90 -7.70
C ASP A 20 -9.32 -13.92 -7.19
N LYS A 21 -8.99 -12.62 -7.11
CA LYS A 21 -9.85 -11.57 -6.53
C LYS A 21 -10.36 -11.89 -5.11
N LYS A 22 -9.59 -12.65 -4.32
CA LYS A 22 -9.96 -13.02 -2.95
C LYS A 22 -10.12 -11.81 -2.02
N TYR A 23 -9.36 -10.75 -2.27
CA TYR A 23 -9.38 -9.52 -1.47
C TYR A 23 -10.01 -8.38 -2.27
N ILE A 24 -11.03 -7.74 -1.70
CA ILE A 24 -11.79 -6.66 -2.35
C ILE A 24 -11.48 -5.27 -1.77
N GLU A 25 -10.91 -5.21 -0.56
CA GLU A 25 -10.59 -3.95 0.11
C GLU A 25 -9.41 -3.28 -0.56
N THR A 26 -9.64 -2.15 -1.22
CA THR A 26 -8.60 -1.37 -1.88
C THR A 26 -8.02 -0.34 -0.92
N LEU A 27 -6.69 -0.33 -0.82
CA LEU A 27 -5.94 0.55 0.06
C LEU A 27 -5.29 1.68 -0.76
N THR A 28 -4.97 2.76 -0.07
CA THR A 28 -4.12 3.84 -0.58
C THR A 28 -3.03 4.18 0.43
N ASN A 29 -1.89 4.65 -0.07
CA ASN A 29 -0.74 5.08 0.72
C ASN A 29 -0.70 6.61 0.76
N SER A 30 -1.38 7.20 1.75
CA SER A 30 -1.44 8.65 1.97
C SER A 30 -0.16 9.14 2.68
N ALA A 31 0.33 10.31 2.28
CA ALA A 31 1.42 10.98 2.98
C ALA A 31 1.04 11.48 4.37
N GLU A 32 -0.24 11.78 4.59
CA GLU A 32 -0.73 12.37 5.84
C GLU A 32 -1.36 11.32 6.76
N LEU A 33 -2.12 10.38 6.18
CA LEU A 33 -2.94 9.42 6.94
C LEU A 33 -2.37 8.00 6.94
N GLY A 34 -1.27 7.76 6.25
CA GLY A 34 -0.67 6.44 6.12
C GLY A 34 -1.46 5.51 5.20
N ILE A 35 -1.43 4.21 5.51
CA ILE A 35 -2.24 3.22 4.79
C ILE A 35 -3.67 3.26 5.31
N ILE A 36 -4.61 3.53 4.40
CA ILE A 36 -6.03 3.70 4.69
C ILE A 36 -6.87 3.09 3.55
N SER A 37 -8.14 2.76 3.82
CA SER A 37 -9.08 2.34 2.78
C SER A 37 -9.27 3.47 1.76
N GLN A 38 -9.37 3.13 0.48
CA GLN A 38 -9.71 4.12 -0.54
C GLN A 38 -11.12 4.69 -0.34
N LYS A 39 -12.05 3.89 0.19
CA LYS A 39 -13.44 4.33 0.48
C LYS A 39 -13.50 5.39 1.57
N ASP A 40 -12.59 5.31 2.54
CA ASP A 40 -12.50 6.25 3.64
C ASP A 40 -11.72 7.52 3.25
N TYR A 41 -10.91 7.46 2.18
CA TYR A 41 -10.02 8.53 1.76
C TYR A 41 -10.55 9.36 0.58
N PHE A 42 -11.27 8.74 -0.36
CA PHE A 42 -11.79 9.41 -1.56
C PHE A 42 -13.31 9.45 -1.55
N ASP A 43 -13.89 10.59 -1.92
CA ASP A 43 -15.35 10.76 -2.05
C ASP A 43 -15.98 9.95 -3.20
N LYS A 44 -15.15 9.32 -4.03
CA LYS A 44 -15.56 8.55 -5.20
C LYS A 44 -14.82 7.21 -5.26
N GLU A 45 -15.46 6.20 -5.86
CA GLU A 45 -14.78 4.94 -6.14
C GLU A 45 -13.71 5.14 -7.22
N ILE A 46 -12.44 4.95 -6.82
CA ILE A 46 -11.27 5.08 -7.72
C ILE A 46 -10.92 3.74 -8.36
N SER A 47 -11.06 2.64 -7.60
CA SER A 47 -10.67 1.32 -8.05
C SER A 47 -11.78 0.64 -8.85
N ASN A 48 -11.46 0.21 -10.06
CA ASN A 48 -12.34 -0.68 -10.83
C ASN A 48 -12.14 -2.13 -10.34
N ILE A 49 -13.21 -2.75 -9.84
CA ILE A 49 -13.21 -4.11 -9.28
C ILE A 49 -12.77 -5.20 -10.27
N ASP A 50 -12.86 -4.96 -11.58
CA ASP A 50 -12.34 -5.88 -12.59
C ASP A 50 -10.81 -5.81 -12.71
N ASN A 51 -10.21 -4.70 -12.29
CA ASN A 51 -8.78 -4.44 -12.40
C ASN A 51 -8.00 -4.80 -11.13
N ILE A 52 -8.66 -5.00 -9.99
CA ILE A 52 -7.96 -5.31 -8.71
C ILE A 52 -7.22 -6.66 -8.75
N LYS A 53 -7.48 -7.53 -9.73
CA LYS A 53 -6.70 -8.76 -9.92
C LYS A 53 -5.20 -8.53 -10.17
N LYS A 54 -4.86 -7.33 -10.67
CA LYS A 54 -3.48 -6.90 -10.96
C LYS A 54 -2.79 -6.27 -9.75
N TYR A 55 -3.55 -5.99 -8.69
CA TYR A 55 -3.06 -5.29 -7.52
C TYR A 55 -2.27 -6.25 -6.64
N TYR A 56 -1.31 -5.70 -5.89
CA TYR A 56 -0.55 -6.48 -4.92
C TYR A 56 -1.38 -6.67 -3.66
N VAL A 57 -1.31 -7.87 -3.10
CA VAL A 57 -1.86 -8.14 -1.76
C VAL A 57 -0.96 -7.44 -0.75
N VAL A 58 -1.57 -6.70 0.17
CA VAL A 58 -0.88 -6.03 1.27
C VAL A 58 -1.36 -6.66 2.56
N GLU A 59 -0.45 -7.40 3.19
CA GLU A 59 -0.65 -8.05 4.47
C GLU A 59 -0.57 -7.03 5.62
N GLU A 60 -0.99 -7.45 6.82
CA GLU A 60 -0.70 -6.66 8.01
C GLU A 60 0.82 -6.55 8.19
N ASN A 61 1.29 -5.36 8.56
CA ASN A 61 2.70 -4.99 8.72
C ASN A 61 3.54 -4.91 7.43
N ASP A 62 2.96 -5.12 6.25
CA ASP A 62 3.64 -4.80 5.00
C ASP A 62 3.90 -3.29 4.88
N PHE A 63 5.04 -2.95 4.28
CA PHE A 63 5.40 -1.58 3.93
C PHE A 63 5.03 -1.28 2.49
N VAL A 64 4.51 -0.07 2.26
CA VAL A 64 4.13 0.40 0.94
C VAL A 64 4.84 1.72 0.69
N TYR A 65 5.50 1.79 -0.46
CA TYR A 65 6.22 2.96 -0.93
C TYR A 65 5.62 3.49 -2.23
N ASN A 66 5.40 4.81 -2.30
CA ASN A 66 5.09 5.52 -3.54
C ASN A 66 6.15 6.63 -3.75
N PRO A 67 6.86 6.68 -4.89
CA PRO A 67 7.92 7.67 -5.13
C PRO A 67 7.40 9.09 -5.40
N ARG A 68 6.08 9.31 -5.43
CA ARG A 68 5.52 10.66 -5.59
C ARG A 68 5.83 11.54 -4.38
N ILE A 69 6.66 12.55 -4.61
CA ILE A 69 7.05 13.55 -3.62
C ILE A 69 5.90 14.54 -3.37
N SER A 70 5.76 14.98 -2.12
CA SER A 70 4.86 16.05 -1.69
C SER A 70 5.47 16.84 -0.53
N ASN A 71 4.83 17.94 -0.10
CA ASN A 71 5.25 18.70 1.08
C ASN A 71 5.24 17.86 2.36
N TYR A 72 4.37 16.86 2.45
CA TYR A 72 4.26 15.95 3.60
C TYR A 72 5.16 14.71 3.48
N ALA A 73 5.68 14.42 2.28
CA ALA A 73 6.54 13.28 2.02
C ALA A 73 7.64 13.65 1.00
N PRO A 74 8.74 14.28 1.43
CA PRO A 74 9.80 14.76 0.54
C PRO A 74 10.53 13.65 -0.24
N PHE A 75 10.43 12.41 0.22
CA PHE A 75 11.00 11.22 -0.44
C PHE A 75 9.94 10.24 -0.94
N GLY A 76 8.67 10.67 -0.96
CA GLY A 76 7.51 9.84 -1.22
C GLY A 76 7.02 9.10 0.04
N PRO A 77 5.71 8.84 0.18
CA PRO A 77 5.19 8.22 1.39
C PRO A 77 5.62 6.76 1.52
N VAL A 78 6.13 6.41 2.70
CA VAL A 78 6.47 5.05 3.11
C VAL A 78 5.67 4.75 4.38
N ASN A 79 4.69 3.87 4.30
CA ASN A 79 3.83 3.55 5.43
C ASN A 79 3.66 2.05 5.61
N ARG A 80 3.44 1.64 6.86
CA ARG A 80 3.21 0.25 7.25
C ARG A 80 1.71 -0.01 7.41
N ASN A 81 1.21 -1.15 6.95
CA ASN A 81 -0.20 -1.50 7.09
C ASN A 81 -0.48 -1.87 8.56
N LYS A 82 -1.10 -0.94 9.29
CA LYS A 82 -1.45 -1.12 10.71
C LYS A 82 -2.95 -1.30 10.93
N LEU A 83 -3.71 -1.59 9.88
CA LEU A 83 -5.18 -1.69 9.94
C LEU A 83 -5.69 -2.99 10.59
N GLY A 84 -4.80 -3.92 10.96
CA GLY A 84 -5.18 -5.25 11.45
C GLY A 84 -5.90 -6.12 10.41
N LYS A 85 -5.86 -5.71 9.13
CA LYS A 85 -6.52 -6.40 8.01
C LYS A 85 -5.68 -6.33 6.75
N LYS A 86 -5.90 -7.31 5.87
CA LYS A 86 -5.33 -7.37 4.52
C LYS A 86 -6.13 -6.50 3.56
N GLY A 87 -5.46 -6.00 2.53
CA GLY A 87 -6.12 -5.34 1.40
C GLY A 87 -5.30 -5.47 0.13
N VAL A 88 -5.64 -4.68 -0.88
CA VAL A 88 -4.93 -4.65 -2.16
C VAL A 88 -4.54 -3.24 -2.55
N MET A 89 -3.35 -3.10 -3.11
CA MET A 89 -2.79 -1.81 -3.54
C MET A 89 -2.47 -1.87 -5.02
N SER A 90 -2.87 -0.83 -5.76
CA SER A 90 -2.51 -0.73 -7.16
C SER A 90 -1.00 -0.70 -7.35
N PRO A 91 -0.44 -1.34 -8.39
CA PRO A 91 0.94 -1.11 -8.76
C PRO A 91 1.14 0.36 -9.13
N LEU A 92 2.40 0.83 -9.10
CA LEU A 92 2.76 2.05 -9.80
C LEU A 92 2.59 1.78 -11.30
N TYR A 93 1.77 2.60 -11.96
CA TYR A 93 1.68 2.60 -13.41
C TYR A 93 2.93 3.29 -13.95
N THR A 94 3.72 2.55 -14.71
CA THR A 94 4.83 3.07 -15.50
C THR A 94 4.32 3.67 -16.80
#